data_AF-A0A914C568-F1
#
_entry.id   AF-A0A914C568-F1
#
_cell.length_a   1.000
_cell.length_b   1.000
_cell.length_c   1.000
_cell.angle_alpha   90.00
_cell.angle_beta   90.00
_cell.angle_gamma   90.00
#
_symmetry.space_group_name_H-M   'P 1'
#
loop_
_entity.id
_entity.type
_entity.pdbx_description
1 polymer ?
#
loop_
_entity_poly.entity_id
_entity_poly.type
_entity_poly.pdbx_seq_one_letter_code
_entity_poly.pdbx_strand_id
1 'polypeptide(L)'
;MHGQKTTTPSGNTRAPSINVYLNWVVEVWNGLSNECIAKSFKACGITNALDGSEDDEIHCFKANGAIPTGKIFCSMLDWIETDSLINLFEQVDLLQDEENGYYSDTSLASN
;
A
#
# COMPACT_ATOMS: atom_id res chain seq x y z
N MET A 1 22.67 -2.82 1.70
CA MET A 1 23.10 -3.25 0.36
C MET A 1 23.05 -2.04 -0.57
N HIS A 2 24.11 -1.78 -1.34
CA HIS A 2 24.09 -0.70 -2.33
C HIS A 2 23.95 -1.33 -3.72
N GLY A 3 22.95 -0.91 -4.49
CA GLY A 3 22.73 -1.41 -5.85
C GLY A 3 23.87 -1.01 -6.79
N GLN A 4 24.26 -1.91 -7.71
CA GLN A 4 25.23 -1.59 -8.74
C GLN A 4 24.69 -0.47 -9.64
N LYS A 5 25.38 0.67 -9.66
CA LYS A 5 25.03 1.80 -10.52
C LYS A 5 25.64 1.59 -11.90
N THR A 6 24.81 1.54 -12.93
CA THR A 6 25.24 1.59 -14.33
C THR A 6 24.91 2.97 -14.89
N THR A 7 25.67 3.43 -15.88
CA THR A 7 25.48 4.75 -16.51
C THR A 7 25.00 4.60 -17.96
N THR A 8 24.26 5.60 -18.44
CA THR A 8 23.97 5.77 -19.86
C THR A 8 25.24 6.25 -20.57
N PRO A 9 25.34 6.12 -21.90
CA PRO A 9 26.44 6.69 -22.67
C PRO A 9 26.63 8.21 -22.45
N SER A 10 25.54 8.92 -22.12
CA SER A 10 25.55 10.34 -21.78
C SER A 10 25.96 10.65 -20.34
N GLY A 11 26.34 9.64 -19.54
CA GLY A 11 26.82 9.79 -18.17
C GLY A 11 25.74 9.81 -17.07
N ASN A 12 24.45 9.65 -17.42
CA ASN A 12 23.36 9.63 -16.44
C ASN A 12 23.30 8.27 -15.73
N THR A 13 22.93 8.24 -14.44
CA THR A 13 22.72 6.96 -13.73
C THR A 13 21.47 6.27 -14.28
N ARG A 14 21.59 5.00 -14.63
CA ARG A 14 20.45 4.15 -15.02
C ARG A 14 19.72 3.65 -13.78
N ALA A 15 18.41 3.56 -13.88
CA ALA A 15 17.63 2.79 -12.92
C ALA A 15 18.09 1.32 -12.96
N PRO A 16 18.17 0.64 -11.81
CA PRO A 16 18.27 -0.81 -11.74
C PRO A 16 17.17 -1.50 -12.56
N SER A 17 17.40 -2.74 -13.00
CA SER A 17 16.36 -3.52 -13.66
C SER A 17 15.26 -3.91 -12.66
N ILE A 18 14.06 -4.19 -13.15
CA ILE A 18 12.93 -4.62 -12.31
C ILE A 18 13.27 -5.83 -11.43
N ASN A 19 14.02 -6.79 -11.97
CA ASN A 19 14.47 -7.97 -11.24
C ASN A 19 15.33 -7.61 -10.01
N VAL A 20 16.14 -6.56 -10.11
CA VAL A 20 16.94 -6.07 -8.98
C VAL A 20 16.04 -5.49 -7.89
N TYR A 21 15.04 -4.69 -8.26
CA TYR A 21 14.07 -4.17 -7.30
C TYR A 21 13.27 -5.28 -6.61
N LEU A 22 12.77 -6.25 -7.39
CA LEU A 22 11.99 -7.37 -6.84
C LEU A 22 12.81 -8.22 -5.88
N ASN A 23 14.09 -8.49 -6.20
CA ASN A 23 14.98 -9.19 -5.28
C ASN A 23 15.15 -8.43 -3.96
N TRP A 24 15.32 -7.10 -3.98
CA TRP A 24 15.38 -6.33 -2.73
C TRP A 24 14.10 -6.40 -1.92
N VAL A 25 12.94 -6.34 -2.56
CA VAL A 25 11.65 -6.47 -1.87
C VAL A 25 11.53 -7.84 -1.21
N VAL A 26 11.86 -8.92 -1.92
CA VAL A 26 11.80 -10.29 -1.40
C VAL A 26 12.81 -10.50 -0.26
N GLU A 27 14.04 -10.04 -0.41
CA GLU A 27 15.08 -10.13 0.62
C GLU A 27 14.66 -9.40 1.90
N VAL A 28 14.16 -8.17 1.78
CA VAL A 28 13.67 -7.40 2.93
C VAL A 28 12.47 -8.09 3.56
N TRP A 29 11.50 -8.52 2.76
CA TRP A 29 10.29 -9.20 3.24
C TRP A 29 10.63 -10.44 4.07
N ASN A 30 11.53 -11.29 3.57
CA ASN A 30 11.98 -12.49 4.27
C ASN A 30 12.78 -12.20 5.55
N GLY A 31 13.33 -11.00 5.68
CA GLY A 31 14.03 -10.55 6.89
C GLY A 31 13.10 -9.99 7.98
N LEU A 32 11.83 -9.73 7.68
CA LEU A 32 10.87 -9.19 8.66
C LEU A 32 10.32 -10.30 9.54
N SER A 33 10.17 -10.02 10.84
CA SER A 33 9.46 -10.93 11.74
C SER A 33 7.94 -10.82 11.52
N ASN A 34 7.23 -11.92 11.74
CA ASN A 34 5.76 -11.94 11.71
C ASN A 34 5.16 -10.90 12.67
N GLU A 35 5.79 -10.69 13.82
CA GLU A 35 5.37 -9.66 14.78
C GLU A 35 5.51 -8.25 14.21
N CYS A 36 6.59 -7.95 13.49
CA CYS A 36 6.80 -6.66 12.84
C CYS A 36 5.74 -6.41 11.76
N ILE A 37 5.43 -7.43 10.97
CA ILE A 37 4.39 -7.37 9.93
C ILE A 37 3.02 -7.15 10.57
N ALA A 38 2.65 -7.94 11.58
CA ALA A 38 1.36 -7.79 12.26
C ALA A 38 1.19 -6.39 12.87
N LYS A 39 2.24 -5.87 13.55
CA LYS A 39 2.22 -4.52 14.13
C LYS A 39 2.12 -3.42 13.08
N SER A 40 2.76 -3.57 11.92
CA SER A 40 2.67 -2.54 10.87
C SER A 40 1.27 -2.48 10.27
N PHE A 41 0.61 -3.62 10.08
CA PHE A 41 -0.76 -3.67 9.59
C PHE A 41 -1.73 -3.02 10.57
N LYS A 42 -1.60 -3.29 11.88
CA LYS A 42 -2.39 -2.60 12.91
C LYS A 42 -2.09 -1.11 13.02
N ALA A 43 -0.82 -0.71 12.90
CA ALA A 43 -0.43 0.69 12.91
C ALA A 43 -0.99 1.47 11.70
N CYS A 44 -1.30 0.77 10.60
CA CYS A 44 -1.91 1.32 9.40
C CYS A 44 -3.44 1.22 9.37
N GLY A 45 -4.09 0.65 10.39
CA GLY A 45 -5.55 0.52 10.40
C GLY A 45 -6.11 -0.65 9.57
N ILE A 46 -5.28 -1.62 9.16
CA ILE A 46 -5.67 -2.66 8.17
C ILE A 46 -6.29 -3.89 8.86
N THR A 47 -5.70 -4.34 9.97
CA THR A 47 -6.10 -5.58 10.67
C THR A 47 -6.62 -5.29 12.08
N ASN A 48 -7.10 -4.07 12.31
CA ASN A 48 -7.60 -3.62 13.60
C ASN A 48 -9.00 -4.21 13.85
N ALA A 49 -9.34 -4.40 15.11
CA ALA A 49 -10.69 -4.79 15.50
C ALA A 49 -11.73 -3.76 15.04
N LEU A 50 -12.86 -4.24 14.50
CA LEU A 50 -13.94 -3.39 13.98
C LEU A 50 -14.68 -2.61 15.08
N ASP A 51 -14.59 -3.07 16.33
CA ASP A 51 -15.19 -2.41 17.49
C ASP A 51 -14.39 -1.19 17.98
N GLY A 52 -13.34 -0.80 17.26
CA GLY A 52 -12.47 0.34 17.58
C GLY A 52 -11.56 0.12 18.79
N SER A 53 -11.55 -1.07 19.41
CA SER A 53 -10.73 -1.35 20.60
C SER A 53 -9.23 -1.25 20.34
N GLU A 54 -8.81 -1.33 19.07
CA GLU A 54 -7.41 -1.26 18.63
C GLU A 54 -7.06 0.05 17.90
N ASP A 55 -7.95 1.05 17.90
CA ASP A 55 -7.72 2.35 17.24
C ASP A 55 -6.54 3.13 17.87
N ASP A 56 -6.19 2.80 19.10
CA ASP A 56 -5.01 3.33 19.81
C ASP A 56 -3.69 2.93 19.16
N GLU A 57 -3.67 1.81 18.42
CA GLU A 57 -2.47 1.31 17.76
C GLU A 57 -2.16 2.05 16.44
N ILE A 58 -3.19 2.64 15.83
CA ILE A 58 -3.12 3.35 14.55
C ILE A 58 -2.21 4.58 14.68
N HIS A 59 -1.17 4.64 13.85
CA HIS A 59 -0.09 5.61 14.00
C HIS A 59 -0.57 7.06 13.88
N CYS A 60 -1.49 7.36 12.96
CA CYS A 60 -2.00 8.72 12.78
C CYS A 60 -2.88 9.18 13.96
N PHE A 61 -3.46 8.27 14.74
CA PHE A 61 -4.37 8.57 15.84
C PHE A 61 -3.66 8.71 17.20
N LYS A 62 -2.36 8.48 17.26
CA LYS A 62 -1.56 8.71 18.47
C LYS A 62 -1.53 10.19 18.83
N ALA A 63 -1.22 10.50 20.10
CA ALA A 63 -1.19 11.88 20.59
C ALA A 63 -0.24 12.80 19.80
N ASN A 64 0.84 12.23 19.25
CA ASN A 64 1.80 12.89 18.37
C ASN A 64 1.61 12.56 16.88
N GLY A 65 0.52 11.85 16.53
CA GLY A 65 0.17 11.49 15.17
C GLY A 65 -0.35 12.68 14.38
N ALA A 66 -0.48 12.50 13.07
CA ALA A 66 -0.98 13.54 12.18
C ALA A 66 -2.45 13.91 12.46
N ILE A 67 -3.23 12.99 13.06
CA ILE A 67 -4.66 13.15 13.32
C ILE A 67 -4.99 12.61 14.73
N PRO A 68 -4.54 13.26 15.81
CA PRO A 68 -4.75 12.76 17.18
C PRO A 68 -6.23 12.63 17.58
N THR A 69 -7.11 13.37 16.91
CA THR A 69 -8.57 13.32 17.11
C THR A 69 -9.27 12.28 16.23
N GLY A 70 -8.54 11.50 15.42
CA GLY A 70 -9.12 10.57 14.44
C GLY A 70 -10.03 9.51 15.05
N LYS A 71 -9.73 9.07 16.28
CA LYS A 71 -10.54 8.10 17.05
C LYS A 71 -11.98 8.58 17.26
N ILE A 72 -12.15 9.89 17.52
CA ILE A 72 -13.48 10.50 17.73
C ILE A 72 -14.31 10.34 16.46
N PHE A 73 -13.69 10.50 15.29
CA PHE A 73 -14.37 10.34 14.01
C PHE A 73 -14.71 8.88 13.71
N CYS A 74 -13.82 7.91 14.01
CA CYS A 74 -14.14 6.49 13.85
C CYS A 74 -15.33 6.08 14.72
N SER A 75 -15.34 6.49 15.99
CA SER A 75 -16.49 6.24 16.87
C SER A 75 -17.77 6.93 16.38
N MET A 76 -17.67 8.12 15.77
CA MET A 76 -18.82 8.81 15.17
C MET A 76 -19.32 8.13 13.89
N LEU A 77 -18.43 7.56 13.09
CA LEU A 77 -18.77 6.78 11.88
C LEU A 77 -19.45 5.46 12.24
N ASP A 78 -19.12 4.85 13.37
CA ASP A 78 -19.77 3.63 13.88
C ASP A 78 -21.27 3.83 14.18
N TRP A 79 -21.70 5.06 14.45
CA TRP A 79 -23.11 5.45 14.60
C TRP A 79 -23.79 5.90 13.30
N ILE A 80 -23.01 6.12 12.23
CA ILE A 80 -23.54 6.43 10.91
C ILE A 80 -23.80 5.09 10.23
N GLU A 81 -25.07 4.80 9.98
CA GLU A 81 -25.52 3.55 9.35
C GLU A 81 -24.70 3.26 8.09
N THR A 82 -23.75 2.33 8.22
CA THR A 82 -22.67 2.08 7.25
C THR A 82 -23.19 1.56 5.92
N ASP A 83 -24.47 1.14 5.86
CA ASP A 83 -25.20 0.76 4.65
C ASP A 83 -25.11 1.83 3.55
N SER A 84 -25.15 3.12 3.90
CA SER A 84 -25.06 4.20 2.92
C SER A 84 -23.66 4.31 2.28
N LEU A 85 -22.59 4.02 3.05
CA LEU A 85 -21.20 4.09 2.57
C LEU A 85 -20.75 2.80 1.87
N ILE A 86 -21.26 1.64 2.29
CA ILE A 86 -21.01 0.36 1.63
C ILE A 86 -21.60 0.39 0.21
N ASN A 87 -22.82 0.90 0.05
CA ASN A 87 -23.45 1.11 -1.26
C ASN A 87 -22.68 2.11 -2.16
N LEU A 88 -21.95 3.06 -1.56
CA LEU A 88 -21.13 4.01 -2.31
C LEU A 88 -19.81 3.36 -2.79
N PHE A 89 -19.19 2.50 -1.99
CA PHE A 89 -17.99 1.75 -2.38
C PHE A 89 -18.29 0.66 -3.41
N GLU A 90 -19.44 -0.01 -3.32
CA GLU A 90 -19.91 -0.96 -4.34
C GLU A 90 -20.17 -0.28 -5.70
N GLN A 91 -20.46 1.03 -5.70
CA GLN A 91 -20.56 1.83 -6.92
C GLN A 91 -19.20 2.32 -7.46
N VAL A 92 -18.13 2.25 -6.67
CA VAL A 92 -16.81 2.79 -7.02
C VAL A 92 -15.87 1.73 -7.63
N ASP A 93 -16.16 0.43 -7.52
CA ASP A 93 -15.34 -0.61 -8.15
C ASP A 93 -16.17 -1.65 -8.90
N LEU A 94 -15.68 -2.12 -10.05
CA LEU A 94 -16.23 -3.06 -11.06
C LEU A 94 -16.79 -2.52 -12.40
N LEU A 95 -16.70 -1.22 -12.74
CA LEU A 95 -17.03 -0.77 -14.12
C LEU A 95 -16.05 0.21 -14.77
N GLN A 96 -14.77 0.16 -14.39
CA GLN A 96 -13.71 0.73 -15.24
C GLN A 96 -12.52 -0.24 -15.39
N ASP A 97 -12.82 -1.50 -15.70
CA ASP A 97 -11.98 -2.29 -16.60
C ASP A 97 -12.28 -1.85 -18.05
N GLU A 98 -12.14 -0.55 -18.35
CA GLU A 98 -12.01 -0.14 -19.74
C GLU A 98 -10.52 -0.25 -20.06
N GLU A 99 -10.16 -1.42 -20.58
CA GLU A 99 -8.93 -1.77 -21.28
C GLU A 99 -8.18 -0.53 -21.76
N ASN A 100 -7.34 0.03 -20.91
CA ASN A 100 -6.43 1.09 -21.28
C ASN A 100 -5.41 0.42 -22.18
N GLY A 101 -5.66 0.51 -23.49
CA GLY A 101 -4.95 -0.10 -24.62
C GLY A 101 -3.45 0.17 -24.62
N TYR A 102 -2.75 -0.39 -23.64
CA TYR A 102 -1.33 -0.49 -23.60
C TYR A 102 -0.97 -1.56 -24.61
N TYR A 103 -0.63 -1.10 -25.81
CA TYR A 103 -0.07 -1.95 -26.85
C TYR A 103 1.23 -2.53 -26.29
N SER A 104 1.14 -3.75 -25.74
CA SER A 104 2.30 -4.56 -25.43
C SER A 104 3.04 -4.72 -26.75
N ASP A 105 4.16 -4.01 -26.90
CA ASP A 105 5.01 -4.10 -28.06
C ASP A 105 5.56 -5.53 -28.16
N THR A 106 4.88 -6.37 -28.97
CA THR A 106 5.27 -7.75 -29.21
C THR A 106 6.41 -7.88 -30.23
N SER A 107 7.09 -6.78 -30.60
CA SER A 107 8.16 -6.78 -31.60
C SER A 107 9.44 -7.51 -31.20
N LEU A 108 9.50 -8.13 -30.01
CA LEU A 108 10.63 -8.98 -29.60
C LEU A 108 10.31 -10.49 -29.57
N ALA A 109 9.10 -10.92 -29.96
CA ALA A 109 8.83 -12.33 -30.25
C ALA A 109 9.16 -12.65 -31.71
N SER A 110 10.39 -12.39 -32.13
CA SER A 110 10.97 -12.92 -33.37
C SER A 110 12.50 -12.92 -33.22
N ASN A 111 13.03 -14.05 -32.74
CA ASN A 111 14.21 -14.75 -33.25
C ASN A 111 14.41 -16.05 -32.47
#